data_AF-A0A7C6K5Z8-F1
#
_entry.id   AF-A0A7C6K5Z8-F1
#
_cell.length_a   1.000
_cell.length_b   1.000
_cell.length_c   1.000
_cell.angle_alpha   90.00
_cell.angle_beta   90.00
_cell.angle_gamma   90.00
#
_symmetry.space_group_name_H-M   'P 1'
#
loop_
_entity.id
_entity.type
_entity.pdbx_description
1 polymer ?
#
loop_
_entity_poly.entity_id
_entity_poly.type
_entity_poly.pdbx_seq_one_letter_code
_entity_poly.pdbx_strand_id
1 'polypeptide(L)'
;MHDGKGYPENNQDYEILGDAIQGSVVRIDLLAFFQANPHTVDTAAGLARRLHRALEEIQLALNPLVRIGIIQESKYNRVSLYKLKNGELMASFFNTQRGDTVLE
;
A
#
# COMPACT_ATOMS: atom_id res chain seq x y z
N MET A 1 -36.63 -40.94 -9.46
CA MET A 1 -35.17 -41.02 -9.66
C MET A 1 -34.71 -39.58 -9.89
N HIS A 2 -34.17 -38.94 -8.85
CA HIS A 2 -33.64 -37.57 -8.95
C HIS A 2 -32.15 -37.68 -9.26
N ASP A 3 -31.77 -37.34 -10.48
CA ASP A 3 -30.37 -37.26 -10.88
C ASP A 3 -29.77 -36.02 -10.24
N GLY A 4 -29.05 -36.23 -9.14
CA GLY A 4 -28.22 -35.23 -8.49
C GLY A 4 -27.12 -34.78 -9.43
N LYS A 5 -27.34 -33.68 -10.15
CA LYS A 5 -26.26 -32.94 -10.78
C LYS A 5 -25.44 -32.30 -9.67
N GLY A 6 -24.35 -32.96 -9.28
CA GLY A 6 -23.31 -32.35 -8.46
C GLY A 6 -22.76 -31.12 -9.19
N TYR A 7 -23.00 -29.94 -8.63
CA TYR A 7 -22.30 -28.74 -9.03
C TYR A 7 -20.81 -28.92 -8.67
N PRO A 8 -19.85 -28.65 -9.57
CA PRO A 8 -18.47 -28.58 -9.16
C PRO A 8 -18.31 -27.41 -8.18
N GLU A 9 -17.97 -27.70 -6.92
CA GLU A 9 -17.57 -26.70 -5.94
C GLU A 9 -16.24 -26.09 -6.39
N ASN A 10 -16.29 -25.02 -7.19
CA ASN A 10 -15.12 -24.22 -7.58
C ASN A 10 -14.63 -23.40 -6.37
N ASN A 11 -13.98 -24.06 -5.41
CA ASN A 11 -13.39 -23.40 -4.24
C ASN A 11 -12.18 -22.50 -4.60
N GLN A 12 -11.54 -22.75 -5.74
CA GLN A 12 -10.38 -21.99 -6.23
C GLN A 12 -10.71 -20.53 -6.56
N ASP A 13 -11.90 -20.24 -7.07
CA ASP A 13 -12.30 -18.88 -7.45
C ASP A 13 -12.44 -17.97 -6.21
N TYR A 14 -12.87 -18.54 -5.07
CA TYR A 14 -12.99 -17.82 -3.80
C TYR A 14 -11.64 -17.56 -3.14
N GLU A 15 -10.69 -18.48 -3.27
CA GLU A 15 -9.30 -18.27 -2.79
C GLU A 15 -8.62 -17.14 -3.57
N ILE A 16 -8.74 -17.15 -4.90
CA ILE A 16 -8.18 -16.09 -5.76
C ILE A 16 -8.79 -14.72 -5.41
N LEU A 17 -10.10 -14.68 -5.17
CA LEU A 17 -10.78 -13.46 -4.76
C LEU A 17 -10.31 -13.00 -3.37
N GLY A 18 -10.11 -13.94 -2.43
CA GLY A 18 -9.56 -13.68 -1.11
C GLY A 18 -8.19 -13.02 -1.16
N ASP A 19 -7.27 -13.59 -1.95
CA ASP A 19 -5.92 -13.05 -2.15
C ASP A 19 -5.94 -11.65 -2.77
N ALA A 20 -6.81 -11.42 -3.76
CA ALA A 20 -6.96 -10.12 -4.40
C ALA A 20 -7.49 -9.05 -3.43
N ILE A 21 -8.46 -9.41 -2.59
CA ILE A 21 -9.00 -8.54 -1.55
C ILE A 21 -7.92 -8.24 -0.52
N GLN A 22 -7.22 -9.25 -0.01
CA GLN A 22 -6.14 -9.08 0.96
C GLN A 22 -5.05 -8.15 0.42
N GLY A 23 -4.58 -8.38 -0.80
CA GLY A 23 -3.59 -7.51 -1.44
C GLY A 23 -4.08 -6.06 -1.61
N SER A 24 -5.40 -5.85 -1.78
CA SER A 24 -5.98 -4.51 -1.84
C SER A 24 -6.00 -3.82 -0.48
N VAL A 25 -6.34 -4.54 0.59
CA VAL A 25 -6.29 -4.03 1.96
C VAL A 25 -4.88 -3.56 2.32
N VAL A 26 -3.85 -4.36 2.02
CA VAL A 26 -2.45 -3.98 2.34
C VAL A 26 -2.02 -2.72 1.57
N ARG A 27 -2.46 -2.54 0.31
CA ARG A 27 -2.18 -1.31 -0.45
C ARG A 27 -2.89 -0.10 0.15
N ILE A 28 -4.14 -0.27 0.59
CA ILE A 28 -4.89 0.80 1.26
C ILE A 28 -4.18 1.21 2.56
N ASP A 29 -3.76 0.23 3.37
CA ASP A 29 -3.02 0.47 4.62
C ASP A 29 -1.72 1.25 4.35
N LEU A 30 -0.94 0.86 3.34
CA LEU A 30 0.27 1.56 2.91
C LEU A 30 0.00 3.02 2.51
N LEU A 31 -1.02 3.24 1.69
CA LEU A 31 -1.38 4.58 1.22
C LEU A 31 -1.89 5.46 2.36
N ALA A 32 -2.72 4.92 3.25
CA ALA A 32 -3.18 5.62 4.44
C ALA A 32 -2.02 6.02 5.36
N PHE A 33 -1.05 5.12 5.54
CA PHE A 33 0.16 5.41 6.31
C PHE A 33 0.99 6.56 5.70
N PHE A 34 1.26 6.52 4.39
CA PHE A 34 1.97 7.59 3.71
C PHE A 34 1.19 8.91 3.67
N GLN A 35 -0.14 8.85 3.57
CA GLN A 35 -0.98 10.05 3.64
C GLN A 35 -0.92 10.70 5.02
N ALA A 36 -0.92 9.90 6.09
CA ALA A 36 -0.75 10.39 7.46
C ALA A 36 0.68 10.89 7.74
N ASN A 37 1.67 10.37 7.01
CA ASN A 37 3.08 10.67 7.18
C ASN A 37 3.75 11.02 5.82
N PRO A 38 3.38 12.16 5.18
CA PRO A 38 3.74 12.46 3.80
C PRO A 38 5.25 12.64 3.54
N HIS A 39 6.02 12.92 4.61
CA HIS A 39 7.48 13.06 4.55
C HIS A 39 8.23 11.75 4.88
N THR A 40 7.53 10.65 5.15
CA THR A 40 8.19 9.39 5.47
C THR A 40 9.01 8.88 4.28
N VAL A 41 10.26 8.55 4.58
CA VAL A 41 11.15 7.74 3.76
C VAL A 41 11.50 6.52 4.59
N ASP A 42 11.12 5.33 4.14
CA ASP A 42 11.33 4.10 4.92
C ASP A 42 11.65 2.91 4.02
N THR A 43 12.17 1.85 4.62
CA THR A 43 12.44 0.56 3.97
C THR A 43 11.19 -0.32 4.00
N ALA A 44 11.12 -1.34 3.13
CA ALA A 44 10.04 -2.33 3.20
C ALA A 44 9.96 -3.02 4.58
N ALA A 45 11.11 -3.29 5.21
CA ALA A 45 11.18 -3.87 6.54
C ALA A 45 10.68 -2.91 7.64
N GLY A 46 10.95 -1.61 7.52
CA GLY A 46 10.43 -0.61 8.45
C GLY A 46 8.92 -0.44 8.31
N LEU A 47 8.42 -0.38 7.07
CA LEU A 47 6.97 -0.33 6.78
C LEU A 47 6.24 -1.55 7.33
N ALA A 48 6.79 -2.76 7.16
CA ALA A 48 6.22 -3.99 7.72
C ALA A 48 6.05 -3.93 9.24
N ARG A 49 7.05 -3.39 9.96
CA ARG A 49 6.97 -3.21 11.42
C ARG A 49 5.89 -2.20 11.82
N ARG A 50 5.77 -1.08 11.09
CA ARG A 50 4.82 0.00 11.40
C ARG A 50 3.37 -0.37 11.08
N LEU A 51 3.18 -1.16 10.02
CA LEU A 51 1.87 -1.63 9.57
C LEU A 51 1.46 -2.96 10.22
N HIS A 52 2.33 -3.56 11.03
CA HIS A 52 2.12 -4.86 11.66
C HIS A 52 1.76 -5.97 10.64
N ARG A 53 2.48 -5.99 9.52
CA ARG A 53 2.29 -6.94 8.40
C ARG A 53 3.57 -7.74 8.14
N ALA A 54 3.45 -8.84 7.42
CA ALA A 54 4.61 -9.58 6.95
C ALA A 54 5.39 -8.77 5.90
N LEU A 55 6.71 -8.99 5.82
CA LEU A 55 7.56 -8.26 4.87
C LEU A 55 7.17 -8.56 3.42
N GLU A 56 6.83 -9.80 3.14
CA GLU A 56 6.45 -10.30 1.83
C GLU A 56 5.17 -9.61 1.35
N GLU A 57 4.17 -9.46 2.22
CA GLU A 57 2.92 -8.74 1.92
C GLU A 57 3.19 -7.29 1.54
N ILE A 58 4.07 -6.62 2.29
CA ILE A 58 4.46 -5.23 2.01
C ILE A 58 5.20 -5.12 0.68
N GLN A 59 6.12 -6.02 0.38
CA GLN A 59 6.84 -6.02 -0.90
C GLN A 59 5.91 -6.23 -2.09
N LEU A 60 4.98 -7.19 -1.97
CA LEU A 60 3.96 -7.46 -3.00
C LEU A 60 3.02 -6.27 -3.20
N ALA A 61 2.68 -5.56 -2.13
CA ALA A 61 1.84 -4.37 -2.20
C ALA A 61 2.58 -3.14 -2.74
N LEU A 62 3.87 -2.97 -2.43
CA LEU A 62 4.70 -1.86 -2.91
C LEU A 62 4.95 -1.93 -4.42
N ASN A 63 5.19 -3.12 -4.97
CA ASN A 63 5.52 -3.31 -6.39
C ASN A 63 4.55 -2.60 -7.37
N PRO A 64 3.22 -2.85 -7.32
CA PRO A 64 2.29 -2.16 -8.19
C PRO A 64 2.24 -0.64 -7.92
N LEU A 65 2.36 -0.20 -6.67
CA LEU A 65 2.34 1.23 -6.30
C LEU A 65 3.56 1.99 -6.83
N VAL A 66 4.73 1.34 -6.83
CA VAL A 66 5.96 1.87 -7.44
C VAL A 66 5.83 1.89 -8.96
N ARG A 67 5.32 0.80 -9.55
CA ARG A 67 5.16 0.68 -11.00
C ARG A 67 4.24 1.76 -11.59
N ILE A 68 3.15 2.11 -10.90
CA ILE A 68 2.25 3.19 -11.32
C ILE A 68 2.70 4.58 -10.85
N GLY A 69 3.79 4.65 -10.08
CA GLY A 69 4.43 5.89 -9.66
C GLY A 69 3.72 6.64 -8.54
N ILE A 70 2.87 6.00 -7.74
CA ILE A 70 2.34 6.61 -6.51
C ILE A 70 3.43 6.64 -5.44
N ILE A 71 4.19 5.55 -5.32
CA ILE A 71 5.37 5.47 -4.44
C ILE A 71 6.62 5.58 -5.30
N GLN A 72 7.61 6.33 -4.82
CA GLN A 72 8.93 6.39 -5.42
C GLN A 72 9.86 5.47 -4.64
N GLU A 73 10.56 4.59 -5.36
CA GLU A 73 11.66 3.79 -4.84
C GLU A 73 13.00 4.46 -5.18
N SER A 74 13.91 4.54 -4.20
CA SER A 74 15.31 4.89 -4.41
C SER A 74 16.22 3.86 -3.76
N LYS A 75 17.39 3.60 -4.36
CA LYS A 75 18.37 2.67 -3.80
C LYS A 75 19.46 3.46 -3.07
N TYR A 76 19.72 3.10 -1.82
CA TYR A 76 20.82 3.65 -1.03
C TYR A 76 21.64 2.51 -0.42
N ASN A 77 22.90 2.39 -0.85
CA ASN A 77 23.88 1.42 -0.32
C ASN A 77 23.32 -0.01 -0.15
N ARG A 78 22.62 -0.51 -1.18
CA ARG A 78 21.94 -1.82 -1.29
C ARG A 78 20.58 -1.95 -0.58
N VAL A 79 20.07 -0.89 0.03
CA VAL A 79 18.72 -0.87 0.62
C VAL A 79 17.77 -0.08 -0.28
N SER A 80 16.56 -0.59 -0.49
CA SER A 80 15.49 0.17 -1.14
C SER A 80 14.75 1.04 -0.11
N LEU A 81 14.61 2.31 -0.43
CA LEU A 81 13.84 3.30 0.31
C LEU A 81 12.60 3.69 -0.49
N TYR A 82 11.48 3.83 0.20
CA TYR A 82 10.18 4.12 -0.36
C TYR A 82 9.64 5.41 0.24
N LYS A 83 9.10 6.28 -0.61
CA LYS A 83 8.42 7.51 -0.21
C LYS A 83 7.23 7.80 -1.10
N LEU A 84 6.26 8.56 -0.61
CA LEU A 84 5.15 9.03 -1.44
C LEU A 84 5.67 9.98 -2.53
N LYS A 85 5.31 9.72 -3.80
CA LYS A 85 5.62 10.67 -4.87
C LYS A 85 4.83 11.94 -4.62
N ASN A 86 5.51 13.09 -4.66
CA ASN A 86 4.92 14.39 -4.38
C ASN A 86 4.32 14.51 -2.96
N GLY A 87 4.81 13.75 -1.98
CA GLY A 87 4.32 13.83 -0.59
C GLY A 87 4.37 15.25 -0.01
N GLU A 88 5.40 16.03 -0.34
CA GLU A 88 5.51 17.44 0.06
C GLU A 88 4.43 18.33 -0.56
N LEU A 89 4.06 18.10 -1.82
CA LEU A 89 2.96 18.83 -2.46
C LEU A 89 1.63 18.48 -1.77
N MET A 90 1.38 17.20 -1.50
CA MET A 90 0.17 16.80 -0.79
C MET A 90 0.11 17.43 0.61
N ALA A 91 1.22 17.41 1.36
CA ALA A 91 1.31 18.05 2.67
C ALA A 91 1.02 19.56 2.59
N SER A 92 1.60 20.27 1.62
CA SER A 92 1.36 21.71 1.46
C SER A 92 -0.08 22.03 1.06
N PHE A 93 -0.70 21.22 0.19
CA PHE A 93 -2.13 21.37 -0.13
C PHE A 93 -3.03 21.17 1.09
N PHE A 94 -2.81 20.13 1.89
CA PHE A 94 -3.63 19.89 3.09
C PHE A 94 -3.41 20.93 4.19
N ASN A 95 -2.18 21.43 4.37
CA ASN A 95 -1.87 22.51 5.31
C ASN A 95 -2.55 23.83 4.89
N THR A 96 -2.55 24.13 3.58
CA THR A 96 -3.25 25.30 3.03
C THR A 96 -4.76 25.23 3.28
N GLN A 97 -5.36 24.04 3.16
CA GLN A 97 -6.79 23.82 3.40
C GLN A 97 -7.17 23.85 4.90
N ARG A 98 -6.22 23.58 5.80
CA ARG A 98 -6.42 23.67 7.25
C ARG A 98 -6.26 25.08 7.82
N GLY A 99 -5.85 26.05 7.01
CA GLY A 99 -5.68 27.43 7.44
C GLY A 99 -4.38 27.69 8.22
N ASP A 100 -3.46 26.72 8.25
CA ASP A 100 -2.14 26.88 8.86
C ASP A 100 -1.23 27.69 7.91
N THR A 101 -1.58 28.97 7.73
CA THR A 101 -0.69 29.94 7.10
C THR A 101 0.34 30.30 8.16
N VAL A 102 1.55 29.79 8.02
CA VAL A 102 2.68 30.24 8.84
C VAL A 102 2.88 31.72 8.50
N LEU A 103 2.48 32.59 9.42
CA LEU A 103 2.85 33.99 9.41
C LEU A 103 4.37 34.06 9.58
N GLU A 104 5.04 34.67 8.61
CA GLU A 104 6.50 34.94 8.61
C GLU A 104 6.97 35.67 9.88
#